data_AF-A0A838WHE4-F1
#
_entry.id   AF-A0A838WHE4-F1
#
_cell.length_a   1.000
_cell.length_b   1.000
_cell.length_c   1.000
_cell.angle_alpha   90.00
_cell.angle_beta   90.00
_cell.angle_gamma   90.00
#
_symmetry.space_group_name_H-M   'P 1'
#
loop_
_entity.id
_entity.type
_entity.pdbx_description
1 polymer ?
#
loop_
_entity_poly.entity_id
_entity_poly.type
_entity_poly.pdbx_seq_one_letter_code
_entity_poly.pdbx_strand_id
1 'polypeptide(L)' 'MTRPDELVIYYPDGSKFLSPVELSNYAEQETQRAERERLLKEQEQIKYQTLLSQLKAKGIDITALE' A
#
# COMPACT_ATOMS: atom_id res chain seq x y z
N MET A 1 -14.97 11.89 -17.51
CA MET A 1 -16.20 12.57 -17.97
C MET A 1 -17.08 12.78 -16.74
N THR A 2 -17.03 13.96 -16.13
CA THR A 2 -17.98 14.35 -15.08
C THR A 2 -19.35 14.55 -15.72
N ARG A 3 -20.42 14.14 -15.03
CA ARG A 3 -21.78 14.41 -15.49
C ARG A 3 -21.95 15.95 -15.56
N PRO A 4 -22.68 16.47 -16.56
CA PRO A 4 -22.82 17.92 -16.77
C PRO A 4 -23.45 18.69 -15.58
N ASP A 5 -24.02 17.99 -14.59
CA ASP A 5 -24.73 18.57 -13.43
C ASP A 5 -23.97 18.47 -12.09
N GLU A 6 -22.72 18.00 -12.06
CA GLU A 6 -21.98 17.84 -10.79
C GLU A 6 -21.19 19.11 -10.44
N LEU A 7 -21.72 19.90 -9.49
CA LEU A 7 -20.97 21.02 -8.91
C LEU A 7 -19.83 20.48 -8.04
N VAL A 8 -18.59 20.78 -8.42
CA VAL A 8 -17.39 20.39 -7.68
C VAL A 8 -16.71 21.64 -7.13
N ILE A 9 -16.45 21.64 -5.82
CA ILE A 9 -15.73 22.72 -5.14
C ILE A 9 -14.26 22.33 -5.05
N TYR A 10 -13.35 23.27 -5.32
CA TYR A 10 -11.91 23.10 -5.22
C TYR A 10 -11.31 24.13 -4.26
N TYR A 11 -10.28 23.74 -3.53
CA TYR A 11 -9.43 24.62 -2.75
C TYR A 11 -8.41 25.36 -3.66
N PRO A 12 -7.75 26.45 -3.21
CA PRO A 12 -6.79 27.21 -4.00
C PRO A 12 -5.55 26.42 -4.45
N ASP A 13 -5.23 25.31 -3.77
CA ASP A 13 -4.18 24.36 -4.13
C ASP A 13 -4.60 23.37 -5.24
N GLY A 14 -5.85 23.46 -5.71
CA GLY A 14 -6.42 22.59 -6.73
C GLY A 14 -7.02 21.29 -6.18
N SER A 15 -7.02 21.08 -4.87
CA SER A 15 -7.59 19.90 -4.23
C SER A 15 -9.13 19.96 -4.24
N LYS A 16 -9.82 18.85 -4.56
CA LYS A 16 -11.29 18.78 -4.48
C LYS A 16 -11.74 18.83 -3.01
N PHE A 17 -12.75 19.66 -2.72
CA PHE A 17 -13.45 19.62 -1.45
C PHE A 17 -14.28 18.33 -1.38
N LEU A 18 -13.90 17.45 -0.47
CA LEU A 18 -14.64 16.23 -0.17
C LEU A 18 -15.63 16.52 0.98
N SER A 19 -16.88 16.11 0.82
CA SER A 19 -17.84 16.11 1.93
C SER A 19 -17.35 15.19 3.06
N PRO A 20 -17.83 15.34 4.31
CA PRO A 20 -17.42 14.48 5.42
C PRO A 20 -17.56 12.98 5.14
N VAL A 21 -18.60 12.60 4.38
CA VAL A 21 -18.83 11.21 3.97
C VAL A 21 -17.80 10.76 2.93
N GLU A 22 -17.53 11.57 1.90
CA GLU A 22 -16.50 11.26 0.91
C GLU A 22 -15.10 11.19 1.54
N LEU A 23 -14.81 12.07 2.50
CA LEU A 23 -13.54 12.09 3.24
C LEU A 23 -13.39 10.83 4.09
N SER A 24 -14.45 10.41 4.79
CA SER A 24 -14.45 9.15 5.56
C SER A 24 -14.21 7.95 4.65
N ASN A 25 -14.90 7.87 3.50
CA ASN A 25 -14.71 6.79 2.54
C ASN A 25 -13.29 6.76 1.96
N TYR A 26 -12.74 7.93 1.64
CA TYR A 26 -11.37 8.06 1.15
C TYR A 26 -10.36 7.60 2.22
N ALA A 27 -10.52 8.05 3.47
CA ALA A 27 -9.66 7.63 4.57
C ALA A 27 -9.72 6.11 4.80
N GLU A 28 -10.92 5.53 4.83
CA GLU A 28 -11.09 4.08 4.97
C GLU A 28 -10.41 3.33 3.81
N GLN A 29 -10.59 3.79 2.57
CA GLN A 29 -9.94 3.19 1.41
C GLN A 29 -8.41 3.23 1.51
N GLU A 30 -7.84 4.37 1.89
CA GLU A 30 -6.39 4.52 2.08
C GLU A 30 -5.88 3.61 3.19
N THR A 31 -6.60 3.47 4.31
CA THR A 31 -6.22 2.54 5.37
C THR A 31 -6.23 1.07 4.92
N GLN A 32 -7.24 0.65 4.15
CA GLN A 32 -7.31 -0.70 3.59
C GLN A 32 -6.18 -0.97 2.58
N ARG A 33 -5.80 0.02 1.79
CA ARG A 33 -4.66 -0.08 0.86
C ARG A 33 -3.35 -0.25 1.62
N ALA A 34 -3.11 0.59 2.62
CA ALA A 34 -1.93 0.51 3.47
C ALA A 34 -1.84 -0.84 4.20
N GLU A 35 -2.95 -1.35 4.73
CA GLU A 35 -2.98 -2.67 5.38
C GLU A 35 -2.67 -3.79 4.39
N ARG A 36 -3.24 -3.76 3.19
CA ARG A 36 -2.95 -4.74 2.14
C ARG A 36 -1.46 -4.72 1.75
N GLU A 37 -0.87 -3.55 1.57
CA GLU A 37 0.56 -3.42 1.26
C GLU A 37 1.43 -3.98 2.40
N ARG A 38 1.07 -3.73 3.66
CA ARG A 38 1.79 -4.28 4.81
C ARG A 38 1.72 -5.81 4.84
N LEU A 39 0.54 -6.39 4.60
CA LEU A 39 0.36 -7.84 4.54
C LEU A 39 1.18 -8.49 3.41
N LEU A 40 1.22 -7.86 2.23
CA LEU A 40 2.03 -8.35 1.10
C LEU A 40 3.52 -8.31 1.45
N LYS A 41 3.99 -7.18 1.99
CA LYS A 41 5.39 -7.03 2.41
C LYS A 41 5.79 -8.04 3.47
N GLU A 42 4.93 -8.29 4.47
CA GLU A 42 5.18 -9.29 5.50
C GLU A 42 5.25 -10.71 4.91
N GLN A 43 4.35 -11.06 3.99
CA GLN A 43 4.43 -12.34 3.28
C GLN A 43 5.73 -12.49 2.48
N GLU A 44 6.16 -11.45 1.77
CA GLU A 44 7.42 -11.49 1.03
C GLU A 44 8.63 -11.66 1.95
N GLN A 45 8.63 -10.97 3.10
CA GLN A 45 9.67 -11.13 4.13
C GLN A 45 9.73 -12.55 4.67
N ILE A 46 8.57 -13.15 4.99
CA ILE A 46 8.51 -14.55 5.47
C ILE A 46 9.04 -15.51 4.40
N LYS A 47 8.64 -15.32 3.13
CA LYS A 47 9.12 -16.15 2.01
C LYS A 47 10.62 -16.01 1.82
N TYR A 48 11.14 -14.78 1.89
CA TYR A 48 12.57 -14.50 1.78
C TYR A 48 13.37 -15.16 2.90
N GLN A 49 12.95 -14.99 4.16
CA GLN A 49 13.60 -15.63 5.31
C GLN A 49 13.56 -17.17 5.23
N THR A 50 12.46 -17.72 4.72
CA THR A 50 12.34 -19.16 4.46
C THR A 50 13.34 -19.61 3.40
N LEU A 51 13.47 -18.87 2.30
CA LEU A 51 14.43 -19.16 1.24
C LEU A 51 15.87 -19.09 1.74
N LEU A 52 16.22 -18.07 2.53
CA LEU A 52 17.53 -17.97 3.18
C LEU A 52 17.84 -19.18 4.05
N SER A 53 16.85 -19.62 4.85
CA SER A 53 16.99 -20.80 5.70
C SER A 53 17.23 -22.07 4.88
N GLN A 54 16.54 -22.23 3.75
CA GLN A 54 16.73 -23.35 2.83
C GLN A 54 18.10 -23.33 2.15
N LEU A 55 18.58 -22.16 1.72
CA LEU A 55 19.90 -21.99 1.12
C LEU A 55 21.01 -22.32 2.13
N LYS A 56 20.89 -21.82 3.36
CA LYS A 56 21.81 -22.13 4.45
C LYS A 56 21.83 -23.62 4.78
N ALA A 57 20.66 -24.27 4.83
CA ALA A 57 20.56 -25.72 5.04
C ALA A 57 21.20 -26.53 3.90
N LYS A 58 21.24 -25.98 2.69
CA LYS A 58 21.95 -26.55 1.52
C LYS A 58 23.45 -26.19 1.50
N GLY A 59 23.96 -25.49 2.52
CA GLY A 59 25.37 -25.08 2.62
C GLY A 59 25.74 -23.89 1.74
N ILE A 60 24.77 -23.16 1.20
CA ILE A 60 24.98 -21.94 0.41
C ILE A 60 24.68 -20.75 1.31
N ASP A 61 25.74 -20.09 1.79
CA ASP A 61 25.61 -18.86 2.56
C ASP A 61 25.70 -17.64 1.63
N ILE A 62 24.54 -17.10 1.25
CA ILE A 62 24.45 -15.90 0.41
C ILE A 62 24.44 -14.59 1.23
N THR A 63 24.50 -14.66 2.57
CA THR A 63 24.55 -13.46 3.42
C THR A 63 25.96 -12.87 3.52
N ALA A 64 26.98 -13.56 3.02
CA ALA A 64 28.36 -13.11 3.02
C ALA A 64 28.75 -12.22 1.82
N LEU A 65 27.79 -11.82 0.98
CA LEU A 65 28.02 -10.94 -0.18
C LEU A 65 27.81 -9.46 0.22
N GLU A 66 28.65 -8.96 1.13
CA GLU A 66 28.86 -7.52 1.39
C GLU A 66 30.31 -7.13 1.07
#